data_AF-A0A9Q9UZL5-F1
#
_entry.id   AF-A0A9Q9UZL5-F1
#
_cell.length_a   1.000
_cell.length_b   1.000
_cell.length_c   1.000
_cell.angle_alpha   90.00
_cell.angle_beta   90.00
_cell.angle_gamma   90.00
#
_symmetry.space_group_name_H-M   'P 1'
#
loop_
_entity.id
_entity.type
_entity.pdbx_description
1 polymer ?
#
loop_
_entity_poly.entity_id
_entity_poly.type
_entity_poly.pdbx_seq_one_letter_code
_entity_poly.pdbx_strand_id
1 'polypeptide(L)'
;MESQLHHDTSFSTILRNNLPSSNLTTDSVNTTNAVSVFGGCEQMVSGIIFDLTMQSFNVIIGIPANILVIANLISTRNDPLTSDIFLGCLAFMDAYFGFMTIISFLNLYHWRSAMAWMAIKFSYGVKDTSGPLFLSCVCLDRFIAVLFPIAFGQLKDIKYRISLTIVILLLTFAYSSAKTVGGIHNFEKVFTGEVLFAFTWMVVCNVAILWALKRSRGSGKDEMHPMKRKAFKMVLSILIIIISNYLPPVAMFPFEDHYPHQVFSCYVQPVCFAFVNISSTIQPLTYLSRLEKVPFLPESCVKKLSCKEKDKPLNE
;
A
#
# COMPACT_ATOMS: atom_id res chain seq x y z
N MET A 1 23.30 -40.65 -8.58
CA MET A 1 24.46 -40.09 -9.28
C MET A 1 24.08 -40.08 -10.74
N GLU A 2 23.98 -38.86 -11.31
CA GLU A 2 23.82 -38.51 -12.72
C GLU A 2 22.77 -39.25 -13.59
N SER A 3 21.78 -38.50 -14.06
CA SER A 3 21.14 -38.76 -15.36
C SER A 3 20.77 -37.43 -16.00
N GLN A 4 21.42 -37.13 -17.12
CA GLN A 4 21.16 -35.99 -18.00
C GLN A 4 19.87 -36.21 -18.79
N LEU A 5 19.01 -35.19 -18.85
CA LEU A 5 17.85 -35.16 -19.74
C LEU A 5 18.14 -34.19 -20.89
N HIS A 6 18.24 -34.75 -22.10
CA HIS A 6 18.47 -34.11 -23.37
C HIS A 6 17.26 -33.24 -23.77
N HIS A 7 17.45 -31.95 -24.04
CA HIS A 7 16.39 -31.03 -24.47
C HIS A 7 16.36 -30.93 -26.01
N ASP A 8 15.19 -31.24 -26.57
CA ASP A 8 14.89 -31.34 -27.99
C ASP A 8 15.03 -30.00 -28.75
N THR A 9 15.70 -30.00 -29.90
CA THR A 9 16.17 -28.81 -30.66
C THR A 9 15.60 -28.78 -32.09
N SER A 10 14.30 -29.00 -32.25
CA SER A 10 13.71 -29.27 -33.58
C SER A 10 12.83 -28.14 -34.18
N PHE A 11 12.55 -27.04 -33.47
CA PHE A 11 11.54 -26.08 -33.94
C PHE A 11 12.06 -24.78 -34.58
N SER A 12 13.38 -24.55 -34.61
CA SER A 12 13.97 -23.27 -35.08
C SER A 12 14.48 -23.28 -36.53
N THR A 13 14.34 -24.39 -37.26
CA THR A 13 15.01 -24.56 -38.56
C THR A 13 14.16 -24.18 -39.79
N ILE A 14 12.88 -23.80 -39.64
CA ILE A 14 11.98 -23.66 -40.80
C ILE A 14 11.85 -22.23 -41.37
N LEU A 15 12.40 -21.19 -40.73
CA LEU A 15 12.26 -19.80 -41.23
C LEU A 15 13.59 -19.13 -41.64
N ARG A 16 14.53 -19.88 -42.23
CA ARG A 16 15.85 -19.36 -42.66
C ARG A 16 16.01 -19.12 -44.17
N ASN A 17 15.04 -19.43 -45.01
CA ASN A 17 15.24 -19.30 -46.46
C ASN A 17 14.20 -18.38 -47.08
N ASN A 18 14.56 -17.10 -47.32
CA ASN A 18 14.25 -16.36 -48.55
C ASN A 18 14.79 -14.91 -48.49
N LEU A 19 15.53 -14.53 -49.55
CA LEU A 19 15.97 -13.19 -50.00
C LEU A 19 17.33 -12.62 -49.52
N PRO A 20 18.00 -11.79 -50.36
CA PRO A 20 19.39 -11.99 -50.72
C PRO A 20 20.34 -10.92 -50.16
N SER A 21 21.61 -11.25 -50.25
CA SER A 21 22.80 -10.48 -49.89
C SER A 21 22.85 -9.04 -50.41
N SER A 22 23.06 -8.09 -49.50
CA SER A 22 23.89 -6.91 -49.78
C SER A 22 24.42 -6.27 -48.50
N ASN A 23 25.76 -6.24 -48.42
CA ASN A 23 26.65 -5.31 -47.72
C ASN A 23 26.72 -5.33 -46.19
N LEU A 24 27.72 -6.10 -45.78
CA LEU A 24 28.53 -6.03 -44.56
C LEU A 24 29.05 -4.59 -44.31
N THR A 25 28.53 -3.92 -43.28
CA THR A 25 29.32 -3.00 -42.45
C THR A 25 29.29 -3.53 -41.03
N THR A 26 30.47 -3.95 -40.61
CA THR A 26 30.82 -4.58 -39.36
C THR A 26 30.64 -3.58 -38.21
N ASP A 27 29.51 -3.66 -37.51
CA ASP A 27 29.41 -3.23 -36.11
C ASP A 27 28.93 -4.43 -35.30
N SER A 28 29.88 -5.26 -34.90
CA SER A 28 29.69 -6.31 -33.91
C SER A 28 29.49 -5.65 -32.54
N VAL A 29 28.28 -5.15 -32.28
CA VAL A 29 27.83 -4.85 -30.93
C VAL A 29 27.60 -6.20 -30.25
N ASN A 30 28.63 -6.67 -29.54
CA ASN A 30 28.50 -7.68 -28.51
C ASN A 30 27.48 -7.17 -27.48
N THR A 31 26.21 -7.46 -27.72
CA THR A 31 25.13 -7.17 -26.78
C THR A 31 25.16 -8.28 -25.73
N THR A 32 26.13 -8.20 -24.82
CA THR A 32 25.92 -8.74 -23.49
C THR A 32 24.64 -8.09 -22.99
N ASN A 33 23.61 -8.88 -22.70
CA ASN A 33 22.35 -8.43 -22.12
C ASN A 33 22.62 -7.77 -20.76
N ALA A 34 23.07 -6.52 -20.77
CA ALA A 34 23.16 -5.69 -19.59
C ALA A 34 21.71 -5.43 -19.19
N VAL A 35 21.26 -6.11 -18.14
CA VAL A 35 19.99 -5.80 -17.49
C VAL A 35 20.04 -4.31 -17.16
N SER A 36 19.29 -3.50 -17.91
CA SER A 36 19.21 -2.06 -17.66
C SER A 36 18.66 -1.88 -16.25
N VAL A 37 19.39 -1.13 -15.42
CA VAL A 37 19.06 -0.88 -14.01
C VAL A 37 17.68 -0.25 -13.86
N PHE A 38 17.24 0.49 -14.88
CA PHE A 38 15.92 1.13 -14.96
C PHE A 38 14.99 0.52 -16.00
N GLY A 39 15.30 -0.69 -16.50
CA GLY A 39 14.42 -1.42 -17.43
C GLY A 39 14.05 -0.64 -18.71
N GLY A 40 14.91 0.25 -19.20
CA GLY A 40 14.63 1.09 -20.37
C GLY A 40 14.02 2.48 -20.08
N CYS A 41 13.87 2.86 -18.81
CA CYS A 41 13.35 4.17 -18.39
C CYS A 41 14.43 5.27 -18.21
N GLU A 42 15.59 5.14 -18.88
CA GLU A 42 16.77 5.99 -18.66
C GLU A 42 16.55 7.49 -18.98
N GLN A 43 15.57 7.80 -19.83
CA GLN A 43 15.21 9.18 -20.17
C GLN A 43 14.15 9.81 -19.24
N MET A 44 13.49 9.02 -18.38
CA MET A 44 12.39 9.48 -17.50
C MET A 44 12.60 9.03 -16.04
N VAL A 45 13.83 9.16 -15.55
CA VAL A 45 14.27 8.64 -14.25
C VAL A 45 13.62 9.37 -13.05
N SER A 46 13.10 10.58 -13.24
CA SER A 46 12.53 11.40 -12.16
C SER A 46 11.38 10.71 -11.41
N GLY A 47 10.50 9.97 -12.11
CA GLY A 47 9.40 9.25 -11.48
C GLY A 47 9.91 8.12 -10.58
N ILE A 48 10.92 7.40 -11.05
CA ILE A 48 11.57 6.31 -10.31
C ILE A 48 12.31 6.86 -9.09
N ILE A 49 13.05 7.97 -9.22
CA ILE A 49 13.73 8.61 -8.09
C ILE A 49 12.73 9.06 -7.02
N PHE A 50 11.58 9.60 -7.43
CA PHE A 50 10.54 10.03 -6.50
C PHE A 50 10.00 8.85 -5.68
N ASP A 51 9.68 7.73 -6.33
CA ASP A 51 9.24 6.52 -5.65
C ASP A 51 10.32 5.94 -4.72
N LEU A 52 11.57 5.85 -5.18
CA LEU A 52 12.69 5.42 -4.35
C LEU A 52 12.89 6.30 -3.11
N THR A 53 12.67 7.61 -3.24
CA THR A 53 12.76 8.56 -2.13
C THR A 53 11.65 8.29 -1.09
N MET A 54 10.40 8.10 -1.54
CA MET A 54 9.29 7.73 -0.66
C MET A 54 9.54 6.39 0.04
N GLN A 55 10.13 5.44 -0.68
CA GLN A 55 10.53 4.14 -0.13
C GLN A 55 11.61 4.26 0.95
N SER A 56 12.58 5.18 0.82
CA SER A 56 13.55 5.45 1.89
C SER A 56 12.87 5.93 3.17
N PHE A 57 11.85 6.80 3.06
CA PHE A 57 11.05 7.18 4.23
C PHE A 57 10.33 5.98 4.86
N ASN A 58 9.80 5.06 4.04
CA ASN A 58 9.16 3.86 4.55
C ASN A 58 10.13 2.93 5.28
N VAL A 59 11.38 2.81 4.81
CA VAL A 59 12.41 2.02 5.50
C VAL A 59 12.76 2.63 6.85
N ILE A 60 13.01 3.94 6.90
CA ILE A 60 13.50 4.61 8.10
C ILE A 60 12.40 4.78 9.16
N ILE A 61 11.19 5.15 8.74
CA ILE A 61 10.10 5.54 9.64
C ILE A 61 8.98 4.49 9.63
N GLY A 62 8.62 4.00 8.45
CA GLY A 62 7.55 3.03 8.28
C GLY A 62 7.82 1.69 8.97
N ILE A 63 9.02 1.11 8.81
CA ILE A 63 9.36 -0.17 9.47
C ILE A 63 9.25 -0.06 11.00
N PRO A 64 9.91 0.90 11.69
CA PRO A 64 9.74 1.04 13.14
C PRO A 64 8.29 1.28 13.55
N ALA A 65 7.57 2.14 12.82
CA ALA A 65 6.18 2.44 13.13
C ALA A 65 5.29 1.18 13.04
N ASN A 66 5.40 0.40 11.97
CA ASN A 66 4.61 -0.82 11.80
C ASN A 66 4.96 -1.90 12.83
N ILE A 67 6.24 -2.09 13.17
CA ILE A 67 6.66 -3.01 14.24
C ILE A 67 6.05 -2.59 15.57
N LEU A 68 6.05 -1.28 15.88
CA LEU A 68 5.44 -0.77 17.10
C LEU A 68 3.92 -0.95 17.12
N VAL A 69 3.24 -0.80 15.98
CA VAL A 69 1.81 -1.13 15.88
C VAL A 69 1.59 -2.59 16.25
N ILE A 70 2.32 -3.51 15.63
CA ILE A 70 2.22 -4.96 15.91
C ILE A 70 2.50 -5.23 17.39
N ALA A 71 3.58 -4.67 17.95
CA ALA A 71 3.94 -4.84 19.35
C ALA A 71 2.84 -4.34 20.29
N ASN A 72 2.25 -3.17 20.02
CA ASN A 72 1.13 -2.65 20.82
C ASN A 72 -0.10 -3.56 20.73
N LEU A 73 -0.45 -4.05 19.54
CA LEU A 73 -1.56 -4.98 19.37
C LEU A 73 -1.36 -6.29 20.15
N ILE A 74 -0.12 -6.79 20.23
CA ILE A 74 0.22 -7.98 21.01
C ILE A 74 0.21 -7.69 22.51
N SER A 75 0.77 -6.56 22.95
CA SER A 75 0.86 -6.21 24.37
C SER A 75 -0.49 -5.84 25.01
N THR A 76 -1.46 -5.36 24.24
CA THR A 76 -2.80 -4.98 24.75
C THR A 76 -3.80 -6.15 24.74
N ARG A 77 -3.36 -7.37 24.39
CA ARG A 77 -4.19 -8.58 24.17
C ARG A 77 -5.04 -9.06 25.36
N ASN A 78 -4.95 -8.45 26.54
CA ASN A 78 -5.85 -8.76 27.67
C ASN A 78 -7.31 -8.30 27.42
N ASP A 79 -7.53 -7.34 26.50
CA ASP A 79 -8.85 -6.98 26.00
C ASP A 79 -8.84 -7.08 24.46
N PRO A 80 -9.39 -8.14 23.84
CA PRO A 80 -9.34 -8.30 22.40
C PRO A 80 -10.30 -7.29 21.74
N LEU A 81 -9.78 -6.12 21.35
CA LEU A 81 -10.45 -5.29 20.36
C LEU A 81 -10.41 -6.07 19.04
N THR A 82 -11.58 -6.53 18.63
CA THR A 82 -11.74 -7.50 17.55
C THR A 82 -11.28 -6.91 16.20
N SER A 83 -11.12 -5.57 16.08
CA SER A 83 -10.67 -4.83 14.89
C SER A 83 -9.19 -4.96 14.56
N ASP A 84 -8.44 -5.58 15.46
CA ASP A 84 -6.99 -5.52 15.49
C ASP A 84 -6.33 -6.49 14.51
N ILE A 85 -7.06 -7.51 14.03
CA ILE A 85 -6.54 -8.47 13.05
C ILE A 85 -6.22 -7.80 11.72
N PHE A 86 -7.15 -7.03 11.15
CA PHE A 86 -6.91 -6.36 9.86
C PHE A 86 -5.78 -5.34 9.96
N LEU A 87 -5.73 -4.57 11.05
CA LEU A 87 -4.66 -3.60 11.28
C LEU A 87 -3.31 -4.28 11.50
N GLY A 88 -3.28 -5.40 12.24
CA GLY A 88 -2.08 -6.19 12.48
C GLY A 88 -1.55 -6.82 11.19
N CYS A 89 -2.43 -7.39 10.36
CA CYS A 89 -2.06 -7.93 9.05
C CYS A 89 -1.55 -6.83 8.11
N LEU A 90 -2.21 -5.67 8.07
CA LEU A 90 -1.75 -4.53 7.29
C LEU A 90 -0.35 -4.08 7.74
N ALA A 91 -0.15 -3.88 9.04
CA ALA A 91 1.16 -3.49 9.59
C ALA A 91 2.25 -4.53 9.31
N PHE A 92 1.91 -5.83 9.37
CA PHE A 92 2.83 -6.91 9.00
C PHE A 92 3.23 -6.84 7.52
N MET A 93 2.26 -6.65 6.62
CA MET A 93 2.54 -6.54 5.18
C MET A 93 3.35 -5.29 4.84
N ASP A 94 3.05 -4.17 5.48
CA ASP A 94 3.80 -2.91 5.30
C ASP A 94 5.24 -3.03 5.83
N ALA A 95 5.45 -3.72 6.96
CA ALA A 95 6.80 -4.01 7.47
C ALA A 95 7.57 -4.94 6.53
N TYR A 96 6.93 -6.03 6.05
CA TYR A 96 7.51 -6.94 5.06
C TYR A 96 7.94 -6.20 3.79
N PHE A 97 7.08 -5.34 3.24
CA PHE A 97 7.40 -4.52 2.08
C PHE A 97 8.59 -3.60 2.36
N GLY A 98 8.63 -2.95 3.53
CA GLY A 98 9.76 -2.14 3.95
C GLY A 98 11.09 -2.91 3.98
N PHE A 99 11.12 -4.16 4.49
CA PHE A 99 12.32 -4.99 4.44
C PHE A 99 12.72 -5.37 3.01
N MET A 100 11.74 -5.67 2.15
CA MET A 100 11.98 -5.96 0.73
C MET A 100 12.52 -4.74 -0.03
N THR A 101 12.16 -3.52 0.37
CA THR A 101 12.79 -2.28 -0.14
C THR A 101 14.30 -2.25 0.13
N ILE A 102 14.77 -2.72 1.28
CA ILE A 102 16.22 -2.79 1.58
C ILE A 102 16.91 -3.76 0.62
N ILE A 103 16.29 -4.92 0.39
CA ILE A 103 16.77 -5.90 -0.60
C ILE A 103 16.77 -5.29 -2.01
N SER A 104 15.77 -4.46 -2.34
CA SER A 104 15.70 -3.73 -3.61
C SER A 104 16.93 -2.83 -3.81
N PHE A 105 17.30 -2.04 -2.79
CA PHE A 105 18.51 -1.20 -2.88
C PHE A 105 19.78 -2.04 -3.04
N LEU A 106 19.94 -3.12 -2.26
CA LEU A 106 21.10 -4.00 -2.39
C LEU A 106 21.17 -4.68 -3.76
N ASN A 107 20.03 -5.08 -4.31
CA ASN A 107 19.98 -5.71 -5.63
C ASN A 107 20.26 -4.72 -6.76
N LEU A 108 19.78 -3.48 -6.63
CA LEU A 108 20.01 -2.41 -7.60
C LEU A 108 21.50 -2.03 -7.69
N TYR A 109 22.16 -1.87 -6.54
CA TYR A 109 23.55 -1.37 -6.47
C TYR A 109 24.63 -2.45 -6.46
N HIS A 110 24.34 -3.64 -5.92
CA HIS A 110 25.36 -4.67 -5.68
C HIS A 110 25.06 -6.01 -6.37
N TRP A 111 23.94 -6.67 -6.06
CA TRP A 111 23.75 -8.07 -6.48
C TRP A 111 23.36 -8.26 -7.95
N ARG A 112 22.54 -7.37 -8.52
CA ARG A 112 22.00 -7.49 -9.90
C ARG A 112 21.42 -8.88 -10.22
N SER A 113 20.82 -9.53 -9.23
CA SER A 113 20.28 -10.88 -9.33
C SER A 113 18.87 -10.88 -9.91
N ALA A 114 18.62 -11.74 -10.91
CA ALA A 114 17.29 -11.92 -11.51
C ALA A 114 16.27 -12.47 -10.50
N MET A 115 16.70 -13.38 -9.61
CA MET A 115 15.84 -13.93 -8.56
C MET A 115 15.41 -12.87 -7.56
N ALA A 116 16.32 -11.96 -7.20
CA ALA A 116 15.99 -10.84 -6.33
C ALA A 116 14.99 -9.88 -7.02
N TRP A 117 15.13 -9.60 -8.33
CA TRP A 117 14.14 -8.83 -9.08
C TRP A 117 12.75 -9.46 -9.09
N MET A 118 12.66 -10.78 -9.22
CA MET A 118 11.39 -11.50 -9.10
C MET A 118 10.79 -11.38 -7.70
N ALA A 119 11.60 -11.56 -6.65
CA ALA A 119 11.15 -11.41 -5.27
C ALA A 119 10.68 -9.98 -4.95
N ILE A 120 11.38 -8.96 -5.46
CA ILE A 120 10.99 -7.55 -5.34
C ILE A 120 9.65 -7.34 -6.05
N LYS A 121 9.49 -7.80 -7.30
CA LYS A 121 8.25 -7.68 -8.07
C LYS A 121 7.05 -8.34 -7.36
N PHE A 122 7.28 -9.50 -6.75
CA PHE A 122 6.30 -10.16 -5.89
C PHE A 122 5.90 -9.28 -4.71
N SER A 123 6.88 -8.71 -4.00
CA SER A 123 6.63 -7.83 -2.85
C SER A 123 5.83 -6.57 -3.20
N TYR A 124 6.09 -5.96 -4.36
CA TYR A 124 5.23 -4.88 -4.87
C TYR A 124 3.80 -5.35 -5.10
N GLY A 125 3.60 -6.54 -5.69
CA GLY A 125 2.26 -7.12 -5.82
C GLY A 125 1.55 -7.30 -4.48
N VAL A 126 2.30 -7.70 -3.45
CA VAL A 126 1.74 -7.87 -2.10
C VAL A 126 1.29 -6.52 -1.56
N LYS A 127 2.12 -5.49 -1.69
CA LYS A 127 1.81 -4.14 -1.21
C LYS A 127 0.62 -3.51 -1.93
N ASP A 128 0.59 -3.64 -3.25
CA ASP A 128 -0.46 -3.10 -4.12
C ASP A 128 -1.85 -3.58 -3.69
N THR A 129 -1.99 -4.88 -3.44
CA THR A 129 -3.31 -5.47 -3.12
C THR A 129 -3.63 -5.45 -1.62
N SER A 130 -2.66 -5.75 -0.76
CA SER A 130 -2.94 -5.86 0.68
C SER A 130 -3.34 -4.53 1.30
N GLY A 131 -2.71 -3.42 0.89
CA GLY A 131 -2.96 -2.09 1.45
C GLY A 131 -4.43 -1.64 1.30
N PRO A 132 -4.92 -1.44 0.07
CA PRO A 132 -6.30 -1.03 -0.20
C PRO A 132 -7.35 -1.98 0.39
N LEU A 133 -7.14 -3.29 0.29
CA LEU A 133 -8.13 -4.28 0.76
C LEU A 133 -8.22 -4.36 2.28
N PHE A 134 -7.09 -4.38 3.00
CA PHE A 134 -7.13 -4.37 4.46
C PHE A 134 -7.66 -3.04 5.00
N LEU A 135 -7.33 -1.90 4.39
CA LEU A 135 -7.91 -0.62 4.78
C LEU A 135 -9.41 -0.56 4.53
N SER A 136 -9.89 -1.14 3.43
CA SER A 136 -11.32 -1.28 3.15
C SER A 136 -12.04 -2.08 4.22
N CYS A 137 -11.41 -3.15 4.72
CA CYS A 137 -11.94 -3.97 5.83
C CYS A 137 -11.91 -3.25 7.17
N VAL A 138 -10.83 -2.51 7.47
CA VAL A 138 -10.76 -1.63 8.64
C VAL A 138 -11.88 -0.58 8.58
N CYS A 139 -12.13 0.01 7.41
CA CYS A 139 -13.22 0.97 7.23
C CYS A 139 -14.57 0.30 7.46
N LEU A 140 -14.82 -0.86 6.84
CA LEU A 140 -16.06 -1.64 7.02
C LEU A 140 -16.32 -1.93 8.49
N ASP A 141 -15.31 -2.37 9.24
CA ASP A 141 -15.46 -2.66 10.67
C ASP A 141 -15.89 -1.42 11.47
N ARG A 142 -15.28 -0.25 11.17
CA ARG A 142 -15.66 1.03 11.79
C ARG A 142 -17.03 1.51 11.36
N PHE A 143 -17.40 1.30 10.10
CA PHE A 143 -18.71 1.64 9.56
C PHE A 143 -19.82 0.87 10.26
N ILE A 144 -19.69 -0.46 10.37
CA ILE A 144 -20.66 -1.30 11.07
C ILE A 144 -20.74 -0.89 12.55
N ALA A 145 -19.61 -0.65 13.21
CA ALA A 145 -19.58 -0.24 14.62
C ALA A 145 -20.33 1.08 14.89
N VAL A 146 -20.25 2.06 13.98
CA VAL A 146 -20.85 3.38 14.18
C VAL A 146 -22.30 3.43 13.71
N LEU A 147 -22.62 2.87 12.53
CA LEU A 147 -23.96 2.97 11.95
C LEU A 147 -24.91 1.86 12.42
N PHE A 148 -24.38 0.68 12.73
CA PHE A 148 -25.16 -0.49 13.09
C PHE A 148 -24.63 -1.14 14.39
N PRO A 149 -24.64 -0.42 15.53
CA PRO A 149 -24.05 -0.91 16.78
C PRO A 149 -24.68 -2.23 17.28
N ILE A 150 -25.97 -2.46 17.01
CA ILE A 150 -26.67 -3.72 17.35
C ILE A 150 -26.10 -4.88 16.50
N ALA A 151 -25.95 -4.68 15.19
CA ALA A 151 -25.35 -5.66 14.30
C ALA A 151 -23.87 -5.88 14.63
N PHE A 152 -23.13 -4.84 15.02
CA PHE A 152 -21.75 -4.97 15.47
C PHE A 152 -21.63 -5.86 16.73
N GLY A 153 -22.56 -5.73 17.67
CA GLY A 153 -22.64 -6.59 18.86
C GLY A 153 -22.91 -8.06 18.51
N GLN A 154 -23.69 -8.33 17.46
CA GLN A 154 -23.99 -9.68 16.96
C GLN A 154 -22.87 -10.26 16.09
N LEU A 155 -22.19 -9.40 15.31
CA LEU A 155 -21.04 -9.73 14.48
C LEU A 155 -19.74 -9.80 15.29
N LYS A 156 -19.79 -10.00 16.61
CA LYS A 156 -18.60 -10.13 17.46
C LYS A 156 -17.78 -11.38 17.15
N ASP A 157 -18.30 -12.29 16.32
CA ASP A 157 -17.64 -13.56 16.01
C ASP A 157 -16.33 -13.32 15.25
N ILE A 158 -15.20 -13.59 15.90
CA ILE A 158 -13.84 -13.48 15.34
C ILE A 158 -13.69 -14.26 14.02
N LYS A 159 -14.53 -15.27 13.79
CA LYS A 159 -14.54 -16.11 12.60
C LYS A 159 -14.73 -15.31 11.30
N TYR A 160 -15.61 -14.30 11.27
CA TYR A 160 -15.81 -13.54 10.02
C TYR A 160 -14.55 -12.73 9.66
N ARG A 161 -13.86 -12.19 10.68
CA ARG A 161 -12.65 -11.37 10.50
C ARG A 161 -11.49 -12.22 10.02
N ILE A 162 -11.32 -13.40 10.61
CA ILE A 162 -10.33 -14.39 10.18
C ILE A 162 -10.64 -14.83 8.75
N SER A 163 -11.90 -15.17 8.44
CA SER A 163 -12.30 -15.57 7.09
C SER A 163 -11.97 -14.49 6.06
N LEU A 164 -12.37 -13.24 6.31
CA LEU A 164 -12.09 -12.12 5.40
C LEU A 164 -10.58 -11.84 5.26
N THR A 165 -9.82 -11.98 6.35
CA THR A 165 -8.35 -11.88 6.32
C THR A 165 -7.75 -12.96 5.43
N ILE A 166 -8.16 -14.22 5.57
CA ILE A 166 -7.68 -15.32 4.73
C ILE A 166 -8.01 -15.05 3.26
N VAL A 167 -9.23 -14.60 2.95
CA VAL A 167 -9.63 -14.25 1.58
C VAL A 167 -8.73 -13.15 1.01
N ILE A 168 -8.48 -12.07 1.75
CA ILE A 168 -7.60 -10.99 1.30
C ILE A 168 -6.18 -11.50 1.06
N LEU A 169 -5.64 -12.33 1.96
CA LEU A 169 -4.29 -12.89 1.81
C LEU A 169 -4.20 -13.78 0.57
N LEU A 170 -5.20 -14.62 0.32
CA LEU A 170 -5.24 -15.45 -0.88
C LEU A 170 -5.29 -14.61 -2.16
N LEU A 171 -6.14 -13.59 -2.20
CA LEU A 171 -6.21 -12.66 -3.34
C LEU A 171 -4.88 -11.93 -3.54
N THR A 172 -4.28 -11.45 -2.45
CA THR A 172 -2.99 -10.76 -2.44
C THR A 172 -1.90 -11.64 -3.02
N PHE A 173 -1.75 -12.87 -2.52
CA PHE A 173 -0.70 -13.79 -2.98
C PHE A 173 -0.94 -14.29 -4.41
N ALA A 174 -2.20 -14.49 -4.81
CA ALA A 174 -2.56 -14.83 -6.19
C ALA A 174 -2.17 -13.70 -7.15
N TYR A 175 -2.58 -12.46 -6.83
CA TYR A 175 -2.22 -11.27 -7.61
C TYR A 175 -0.70 -11.07 -7.68
N SER A 176 -0.01 -11.22 -6.55
CA SER A 176 1.46 -11.06 -6.47
C SER A 176 2.21 -12.09 -7.31
N SER A 177 1.75 -13.34 -7.28
CA SER A 177 2.30 -14.42 -8.10
C SER A 177 2.10 -14.14 -9.59
N ALA A 178 0.88 -13.73 -9.96
CA ALA A 178 0.53 -13.35 -11.33
C ALA A 178 1.37 -12.17 -11.84
N LYS A 179 1.55 -11.13 -11.01
CA LYS A 179 2.43 -9.98 -11.30
C LYS A 179 3.86 -10.42 -11.54
N THR A 180 4.36 -11.37 -10.75
CA THR A 180 5.75 -11.85 -10.82
C THR A 180 6.02 -12.58 -12.12
N VAL A 181 5.16 -13.56 -12.48
CA VAL A 181 5.29 -14.34 -13.72
C VAL A 181 5.13 -13.45 -14.97
N GLY A 182 4.25 -12.46 -14.91
CA GLY A 182 3.97 -11.58 -16.04
C GLY A 182 3.26 -12.30 -17.19
N GLY A 183 3.17 -11.63 -18.35
CA GLY A 183 2.58 -12.22 -19.57
C GLY A 183 1.05 -12.24 -19.60
N ILE A 184 0.37 -11.67 -18.60
CA ILE A 184 -1.09 -11.57 -18.56
C ILE A 184 -1.52 -10.28 -19.23
N HIS A 185 -2.32 -10.40 -20.30
CA HIS A 185 -2.88 -9.26 -21.01
C HIS A 185 -3.86 -8.50 -20.11
N ASN A 186 -3.82 -7.17 -20.12
CA ASN A 186 -4.64 -6.28 -19.28
C ASN A 186 -4.49 -6.47 -17.76
N PHE A 187 -3.34 -6.97 -17.27
CA PHE A 187 -3.10 -7.15 -15.85
C PHE A 187 -3.25 -5.85 -15.03
N GLU A 188 -2.77 -4.72 -15.56
CA GLU A 188 -2.86 -3.39 -14.92
C GLU A 188 -4.32 -2.94 -14.71
N LYS A 189 -5.25 -3.41 -15.55
CA LYS A 189 -6.69 -3.13 -15.40
C LYS A 189 -7.30 -3.81 -14.17
N VAL A 190 -6.74 -4.95 -13.73
CA VAL A 190 -7.17 -5.64 -12.50
C VAL A 190 -6.86 -4.77 -11.30
N PHE A 191 -5.62 -4.27 -11.20
CA PHE A 191 -5.22 -3.35 -10.13
C PHE A 191 -6.03 -2.06 -10.16
N THR A 192 -6.24 -1.50 -11.36
CA THR A 192 -7.05 -0.29 -11.54
C THR A 192 -8.47 -0.49 -11.02
N GLY A 193 -9.11 -1.60 -11.36
CA GLY A 193 -10.44 -1.95 -10.84
C GLY A 193 -10.44 -2.14 -9.31
N GLU A 194 -9.42 -2.82 -8.78
CA GLU A 194 -9.26 -3.04 -7.34
C GLU A 194 -9.12 -1.73 -6.57
N VAL A 195 -8.19 -0.86 -6.98
CA VAL A 195 -7.93 0.42 -6.29
C VAL A 195 -9.11 1.38 -6.41
N LEU A 196 -9.81 1.40 -7.55
CA LEU A 196 -11.05 2.17 -7.73
C LEU A 196 -12.14 1.72 -6.77
N PHE A 197 -12.37 0.41 -6.69
CA PHE A 197 -13.36 -0.17 -5.78
C PHE A 197 -13.02 0.13 -4.33
N ALA A 198 -11.78 -0.16 -3.92
CA ALA A 198 -11.31 0.06 -2.55
C ALA A 198 -11.37 1.54 -2.17
N PHE A 199 -10.93 2.45 -3.04
CA PHE A 199 -10.99 3.89 -2.81
C PHE A 199 -12.44 4.38 -2.64
N THR A 200 -13.31 4.01 -3.57
CA THR A 200 -14.73 4.39 -3.53
C THR A 200 -15.38 3.90 -2.24
N TRP A 201 -15.15 2.63 -1.90
CA TRP A 201 -15.64 2.04 -0.67
C TRP A 201 -15.13 2.78 0.57
N MET A 202 -13.82 3.03 0.66
CA MET A 202 -13.20 3.77 1.76
C MET A 202 -13.77 5.19 1.92
N VAL A 203 -13.97 5.92 0.82
CA VAL A 203 -14.54 7.27 0.85
C VAL A 203 -16.00 7.24 1.32
N VAL A 204 -16.83 6.39 0.71
CA VAL A 204 -18.25 6.24 1.09
C VAL A 204 -18.39 5.88 2.57
N CYS A 205 -17.62 4.90 3.01
CA CYS A 205 -17.59 4.45 4.40
C CYS A 205 -17.21 5.59 5.37
N ASN A 206 -16.10 6.31 5.12
CA ASN A 206 -15.67 7.41 5.99
C ASN A 206 -16.65 8.59 5.97
N VAL A 207 -17.21 8.95 4.82
CA VAL A 207 -18.22 10.02 4.70
C VAL A 207 -19.50 9.65 5.45
N ALA A 208 -19.95 8.42 5.35
CA ALA A 208 -21.12 7.94 6.09
C ALA A 208 -20.89 7.96 7.61
N ILE A 209 -19.70 7.56 8.08
CA ILE A 209 -19.31 7.67 9.49
C ILE A 209 -19.32 9.15 9.94
N LEU A 210 -18.71 10.05 9.17
CA LEU A 210 -18.71 11.49 9.47
C LEU A 210 -20.13 12.06 9.53
N TRP A 211 -21.00 11.64 8.61
CA TRP A 211 -22.40 12.06 8.57
C TRP A 211 -23.18 11.55 9.78
N ALA A 212 -23.00 10.29 10.17
CA ALA A 212 -23.62 9.71 11.37
C ALA A 212 -23.15 10.43 12.65
N LEU A 213 -21.84 10.70 12.77
CA LEU A 213 -21.27 11.46 13.89
C LEU A 213 -21.81 12.90 13.92
N LYS A 214 -21.98 13.55 12.77
CA LYS A 214 -22.56 14.89 12.64
C LYS A 214 -24.05 14.90 12.98
N ARG A 215 -24.83 13.91 12.54
CA ARG A 215 -26.29 13.81 12.79
C ARG A 215 -26.62 13.49 14.25
N SER A 216 -25.72 12.82 14.97
CA SER A 216 -25.82 12.58 16.41
C SER A 216 -25.71 13.87 17.27
N ARG A 217 -25.54 15.03 16.63
CA ARG A 217 -25.69 16.38 17.20
C ARG A 217 -27.19 16.63 17.44
N GLY A 218 -27.68 16.18 18.60
CA GLY A 218 -29.07 16.32 18.99
C GLY A 218 -29.58 17.76 18.86
N SER A 219 -30.83 17.88 18.43
CA SER A 219 -31.62 19.10 18.35
C SER A 219 -31.50 19.93 19.65
N GLY A 220 -30.68 20.99 19.65
CA GLY A 220 -30.75 22.06 20.66
C GLY A 220 -29.60 22.23 21.67
N LYS A 221 -28.48 21.51 21.61
CA LYS A 221 -27.28 21.84 22.42
C LYS A 221 -26.03 21.95 21.54
N ASP A 222 -25.43 23.13 21.54
CA ASP A 222 -24.46 23.58 20.54
C ASP A 222 -23.07 22.90 20.64
N GLU A 223 -22.82 22.14 21.71
CA GLU A 223 -21.53 21.52 21.96
C GLU A 223 -21.54 20.01 21.66
N MET A 224 -20.72 19.62 20.67
CA MET A 224 -20.44 18.21 20.42
C MET A 224 -19.63 17.66 21.58
N HIS A 225 -20.17 16.64 22.27
CA HIS A 225 -19.48 15.94 23.37
C HIS A 225 -18.01 15.67 23.02
N PRO A 226 -17.04 15.94 23.91
CA PRO A 226 -15.62 15.94 23.59
C PRO A 226 -15.13 14.64 22.94
N MET A 227 -15.66 13.48 23.35
CA MET A 227 -15.35 12.20 22.72
C MET A 227 -15.82 12.10 21.25
N LYS A 228 -17.02 12.62 20.94
CA LYS A 228 -17.54 12.66 19.56
C LYS A 228 -16.73 13.61 18.69
N ARG A 229 -16.28 14.75 19.25
CA ARG A 229 -15.40 15.70 18.56
C ARG A 229 -14.04 15.08 18.22
N LYS A 230 -13.46 14.31 19.16
CA LYS A 230 -12.23 13.55 18.93
C LYS A 230 -12.42 12.53 17.81
N ALA A 231 -13.49 11.73 17.85
CA ALA A 231 -13.81 10.74 16.83
C ALA A 231 -14.06 11.38 15.44
N PHE A 232 -14.77 12.50 15.37
CA PHE A 232 -15.01 13.21 14.11
C PHE A 232 -13.70 13.71 13.47
N LYS A 233 -12.84 14.39 14.25
CA LYS A 233 -11.53 14.86 13.77
C LYS A 233 -10.65 13.69 13.30
N MET A 234 -10.72 12.56 14.02
CA MET A 234 -9.98 11.34 13.71
C MET A 234 -10.39 10.72 12.36
N VAL A 235 -11.70 10.58 12.12
CA VAL A 235 -12.23 10.03 10.85
C VAL A 235 -11.96 11.00 9.70
N LEU A 236 -12.10 12.31 9.93
CA LEU A 236 -11.78 13.33 8.92
C LEU A 236 -10.30 13.28 8.53
N SER A 237 -9.40 13.12 9.50
CA SER A 237 -7.97 12.95 9.24
C SER A 237 -7.68 11.69 8.42
N ILE A 238 -8.34 10.57 8.70
CA ILE A 238 -8.23 9.33 7.88
C ILE A 238 -8.69 9.59 6.45
N LEU A 239 -9.84 10.24 6.27
CA LEU A 239 -10.38 10.54 4.95
C LEU A 239 -9.41 11.40 4.13
N ILE A 240 -8.81 12.42 4.74
CA ILE A 240 -7.79 13.26 4.10
C ILE A 240 -6.58 12.41 3.67
N ILE A 241 -6.08 11.55 4.55
CA ILE A 241 -4.95 10.65 4.24
C ILE A 241 -5.30 9.71 3.07
N ILE A 242 -6.50 9.13 3.06
CA ILE A 242 -6.95 8.24 1.98
C ILE A 242 -7.02 9.00 0.66
N ILE A 243 -7.60 10.20 0.65
CA ILE A 243 -7.66 11.03 -0.55
C ILE A 243 -6.25 11.36 -1.04
N SER A 244 -5.36 11.83 -0.17
CA SER A 244 -4.00 12.20 -0.59
C SER A 244 -3.18 11.03 -1.16
N ASN A 245 -3.34 9.82 -0.59
CA ASN A 245 -2.52 8.66 -0.97
C ASN A 245 -3.10 7.84 -2.13
N TYR A 246 -4.43 7.78 -2.26
CA TYR A 246 -5.10 6.91 -3.24
C TYR A 246 -5.79 7.68 -4.38
N LEU A 247 -6.02 8.99 -4.25
CA LEU A 247 -6.55 9.77 -5.37
C LEU A 247 -5.61 9.79 -6.59
N PRO A 248 -4.27 9.92 -6.46
CA PRO A 248 -3.38 9.92 -7.62
C PRO A 248 -3.52 8.68 -8.52
N PRO A 249 -3.40 7.42 -8.02
CA PRO A 249 -3.59 6.25 -8.87
C PRO A 249 -5.01 6.17 -9.42
N VAL A 250 -6.04 6.49 -8.63
CA VAL A 250 -7.45 6.47 -9.07
C VAL A 250 -7.74 7.48 -10.18
N ALA A 251 -7.08 8.64 -10.15
CA ALA A 251 -7.25 9.68 -11.15
C ALA A 251 -6.46 9.40 -12.45
N MET A 252 -5.35 8.67 -12.35
CA MET A 252 -4.42 8.51 -13.49
C MET A 252 -4.56 7.15 -14.19
N PHE A 253 -4.74 6.05 -13.44
CA PHE A 253 -4.70 4.70 -14.00
C PHE A 253 -5.87 4.35 -14.93
N PRO A 254 -7.11 4.84 -14.72
CA PRO A 254 -8.19 4.61 -15.68
C PRO A 254 -7.94 5.21 -17.07
N PHE A 255 -7.01 6.17 -17.16
CA PHE A 255 -6.62 6.82 -18.41
C PHE A 255 -5.30 6.28 -18.97
N GLU A 256 -4.85 5.10 -18.52
CA GLU A 256 -3.64 4.42 -19.03
C GLU A 256 -3.58 4.43 -20.56
N ASP A 257 -4.68 4.07 -21.23
CA ASP A 257 -4.79 4.00 -22.70
C ASP A 257 -4.59 5.36 -23.41
N HIS A 258 -4.62 6.49 -22.69
CA HIS A 258 -4.37 7.83 -23.23
C HIS A 258 -2.90 8.25 -23.17
N TYR A 259 -2.08 7.55 -22.38
CA TYR A 259 -0.65 7.85 -22.25
C TYR A 259 0.17 6.98 -23.20
N PRO A 260 1.28 7.51 -23.77
CA PRO A 260 2.28 6.66 -24.38
C PRO A 260 2.79 5.64 -23.36
N HIS A 261 2.87 4.36 -23.74
CA HIS A 261 3.21 3.26 -22.82
C HIS A 261 4.47 3.54 -21.98
N GLN A 262 5.50 4.11 -22.60
CA GLN A 262 6.75 4.47 -21.92
C GLN A 262 6.55 5.55 -20.85
N VAL A 263 5.72 6.56 -21.10
CA VAL A 263 5.42 7.63 -20.13
C VAL A 263 4.63 7.07 -18.94
N PHE A 264 3.65 6.21 -19.23
CA PHE A 264 2.84 5.60 -18.19
C PHE A 264 3.70 4.75 -17.26
N SER A 265 4.46 3.80 -17.81
CA SER A 265 5.26 2.87 -17.02
C SER A 265 6.48 3.49 -16.34
N CYS A 266 7.13 4.48 -16.97
CA CYS A 266 8.36 5.06 -16.42
C CYS A 266 8.14 6.29 -15.51
N TYR A 267 6.99 6.97 -15.62
CA TYR A 267 6.74 8.21 -14.88
C TYR A 267 5.44 8.15 -14.09
N VAL A 268 4.29 7.97 -14.75
CA VAL A 268 2.97 8.05 -14.09
C VAL A 268 2.81 6.96 -13.03
N GLN A 269 3.14 5.73 -13.38
CA GLN A 269 3.00 4.56 -12.52
C GLN A 269 3.90 4.64 -11.28
N PRO A 270 5.23 4.89 -11.39
CA PRO A 270 6.08 5.09 -10.21
C PRO A 270 5.62 6.23 -9.32
N VAL A 271 5.22 7.37 -9.89
CA VAL A 271 4.74 8.51 -9.10
C VAL A 271 3.46 8.16 -8.34
N CYS A 272 2.49 7.52 -8.99
CA CYS A 272 1.25 7.11 -8.33
C CYS A 272 1.50 6.06 -7.24
N PHE A 273 2.38 5.09 -7.49
CA PHE A 273 2.75 4.11 -6.49
C PHE A 273 3.49 4.73 -5.30
N ALA A 274 4.29 5.77 -5.51
CA ALA A 274 4.94 6.50 -4.42
C ALA A 274 3.92 7.05 -3.39
N PHE A 275 2.77 7.56 -3.86
CA PHE A 275 1.67 8.02 -2.99
C PHE A 275 0.99 6.87 -2.23
N VAL A 276 0.90 5.69 -2.84
CA VAL A 276 0.39 4.49 -2.16
C VAL A 276 1.42 3.98 -1.15
N ASN A 277 2.71 4.01 -1.49
CA ASN A 277 3.80 3.51 -0.66
C ASN A 277 3.99 4.34 0.60
N ILE A 278 3.86 5.66 0.53
CA ILE A 278 3.96 6.52 1.72
C ILE A 278 2.82 6.26 2.72
N SER A 279 1.71 5.63 2.28
CA SER A 279 0.62 5.21 3.17
C SER A 279 1.10 4.26 4.27
N SER A 280 2.08 3.41 3.97
CA SER A 280 2.70 2.45 4.92
C SER A 280 3.40 3.15 6.08
N THR A 281 3.68 4.45 5.97
CA THR A 281 4.27 5.25 7.06
C THR A 281 3.22 6.11 7.74
N ILE A 282 2.38 6.80 6.96
CA ILE A 282 1.41 7.76 7.51
C ILE A 282 0.35 7.06 8.37
N GLN A 283 -0.14 5.91 7.94
CA GLN A 283 -1.20 5.17 8.64
C GLN A 283 -0.78 4.64 10.02
N PRO A 284 0.35 3.90 10.18
CA PRO A 284 0.78 3.44 11.49
C PRO A 284 1.18 4.60 12.42
N LEU A 285 1.81 5.66 11.89
CA LEU A 285 2.09 6.85 12.71
C LEU A 285 0.81 7.50 13.21
N THR A 286 -0.19 7.66 12.34
CA THR A 286 -1.50 8.20 12.72
C THR A 286 -2.15 7.34 13.80
N TYR A 287 -2.05 6.01 13.70
CA TYR A 287 -2.51 5.07 14.71
C TYR A 287 -1.78 5.25 16.05
N LEU A 288 -0.45 5.26 16.03
CA LEU A 288 0.39 5.42 17.23
C LEU A 288 0.19 6.77 17.92
N SER A 289 0.05 7.86 17.17
CA SER A 289 -0.28 9.18 17.72
C SER A 289 -1.61 9.21 18.45
N ARG A 290 -2.57 8.36 18.08
CA ARG A 290 -3.86 8.25 18.79
C ARG A 290 -3.75 7.47 20.09
N LEU A 291 -2.81 6.54 20.17
CA LEU A 291 -2.49 5.81 21.38
C LEU A 291 -1.61 6.64 22.34
N GLU A 292 -1.30 7.89 22.01
CA GLU A 292 -0.36 8.77 22.73
C GLU A 292 1.06 8.18 22.86
N LYS A 293 1.37 7.15 22.05
CA LYS A 293 2.66 6.46 22.00
C LYS A 293 3.36 6.82 20.71
N VAL A 294 3.95 8.02 20.63
CA VAL A 294 4.70 8.44 19.43
C VAL A 294 6.19 8.13 19.61
N PRO A 295 6.82 7.33 18.71
CA PRO A 295 8.19 6.86 18.89
C PRO A 295 9.30 7.90 18.72
N PHE A 296 9.01 9.08 18.18
CA PHE A 296 10.04 10.06 17.75
C PHE A 296 9.89 11.45 18.36
N LEU A 297 8.93 11.65 19.26
CA LEU A 297 8.76 12.91 19.97
C LEU A 297 8.93 12.67 21.47
N PRO A 298 9.83 13.41 22.15
CA PRO A 298 9.90 13.37 23.60
C PRO A 298 8.52 13.64 24.20
N GLU A 299 8.16 12.94 25.28
CA GLU A 299 6.85 13.09 25.95
C GLU A 299 6.50 14.55 26.31
N SER A 300 7.52 15.40 26.48
CA SER A 300 7.40 16.84 26.71
C SER A 300 6.77 17.60 25.53
N CYS A 301 7.00 17.17 24.29
CA CYS A 301 6.44 17.79 23.08
C CYS A 301 4.97 17.38 22.88
N VAL A 302 4.63 16.12 23.20
CA VAL A 302 3.25 15.60 23.17
C VAL A 302 2.39 16.29 24.24
N LYS A 303 2.91 16.47 25.47
CA LYS A 303 2.25 17.27 26.51
C LYS A 303 2.01 18.73 26.09
N LYS A 304 2.96 19.35 25.38
CA LYS A 304 2.82 20.76 24.94
C LYS A 304 1.72 20.96 23.89
N LEU A 305 1.44 19.95 23.08
CA LEU A 305 0.32 19.95 22.11
C LEU A 305 -1.03 19.63 22.77
N SER A 306 -1.08 18.75 23.78
CA SER A 306 -2.31 18.44 24.51
C SER A 306 -2.70 19.48 25.57
N CYS A 307 -1.75 20.23 26.14
CA CYS A 307 -2.05 21.27 27.15
C CYS A 307 -2.63 22.56 26.57
N LYS A 308 -2.71 22.73 25.25
CA LYS A 308 -3.27 23.96 24.65
C LYS A 308 -4.81 24.06 24.74
N GLU A 309 -5.50 23.06 25.31
CA GLU A 309 -6.97 23.05 25.49
C GLU A 309 -7.42 23.24 26.97
N LYS A 310 -6.50 23.51 27.90
CA LYS A 310 -6.85 23.87 29.29
C LYS A 310 -6.07 25.10 29.74
N ASP A 311 -6.54 26.27 29.31
CA ASP A 311 -6.40 27.51 30.09
C ASP A 311 -7.45 28.51 29.58
N LYS A 312 -8.63 28.46 30.19
CA LYS A 312 -9.50 29.64 30.28
C LYS A 312 -9.60 29.94 31.78
N PRO A 313 -9.02 31.04 32.26
CA PRO A 313 -9.06 31.38 33.67
C PRO A 313 -10.50 31.70 34.09
N LEU A 314 -10.91 31.15 35.23
CA LEU A 314 -12.07 31.61 35.97
C LEU A 314 -11.63 32.93 36.63
N ASN A 315 -12.02 34.06 36.05
CA ASN A 315 -11.93 35.35 36.73
C ASN A 315 -13.29 35.63 37.39
N GLU A 316 -13.21 35.86 38.70
CA GLU A 316 -14.10 36.57 39.63
C GLU A 316 -15.57 36.77 39.29
#